data_AF-A0A8J6E3Y1-F1
#
_entry.id   AF-A0A8J6E3Y1-F1
#
_cell.length_a   1.000
_cell.length_b   1.000
_cell.length_c   1.000
_cell.angle_alpha   90.00
_cell.angle_beta   90.00
_cell.angle_gamma   90.00
#
_symmetry.space_group_name_H-M   'P 1'
#
loop_
_entity.id
_entity.type
_entity.pdbx_description
1 polymer ?
#
loop_
_entity_poly.entity_id
_entity_poly.type
_entity_poly.pdbx_seq_one_letter_code
_entity_poly.pdbx_strand_id
1 'polypeptide(L)'
;MDINRAIEEMFKVIPGNNHLLDHNPYRCQTCAVVGNSGNLKGSDYGPDIDGHDFVLRMNHAPTARYEKDVGNKTTHHFVYPESVRDLQDNTSMVLIPFKTLDLQWIVSALTTGTINL
;
A
#
# COMPACT_ATOMS: atom_id res chain seq x y z
N MET A 1 21.01 -15.23 0.59
CA MET A 1 19.93 -15.87 -0.19
C MET A 1 19.87 -15.17 -1.54
N ASP A 2 19.75 -15.90 -2.64
CA ASP A 2 19.58 -15.35 -3.98
C ASP A 2 18.17 -14.71 -4.14
N ILE A 3 18.04 -13.71 -5.01
CA ILE A 3 16.78 -13.03 -5.32
C ILE A 3 15.71 -13.99 -5.84
N ASN A 4 16.06 -14.97 -6.68
CA ASN A 4 15.11 -15.93 -7.25
C ASN A 4 14.50 -16.80 -6.15
N ARG A 5 15.34 -17.28 -5.23
CA ARG A 5 14.88 -18.05 -4.06
C ARG A 5 14.01 -17.19 -3.13
N ALA A 6 14.35 -15.92 -2.93
CA ALA A 6 13.54 -15.03 -2.11
C ALA A 6 12.14 -14.80 -2.71
N ILE A 7 12.04 -14.65 -4.04
CA ILE A 7 10.77 -14.52 -4.76
C ILE A 7 9.93 -15.80 -4.65
N GLU A 8 10.54 -16.97 -4.83
CA GLU A 8 9.86 -18.27 -4.69
C GLU A 8 9.27 -18.46 -3.29
N GLU A 9 10.01 -18.14 -2.23
CA GLU A 9 9.50 -18.21 -0.86
C GLU A 9 8.38 -17.19 -0.62
N MET A 10 8.50 -15.98 -1.16
CA MET A 10 7.46 -14.96 -1.05
C MET A 10 6.13 -15.43 -1.66
N PHE A 11 6.14 -16.01 -2.84
CA PHE A 11 4.92 -16.48 -3.51
C PHE A 11 4.32 -17.76 -2.90
N LYS A 12 5.00 -18.42 -1.95
CA LYS A 12 4.37 -19.45 -1.11
C LYS A 12 3.45 -18.85 -0.05
N VAL A 13 3.66 -17.59 0.32
CA VAL A 13 2.91 -16.87 1.36
C VAL A 13 1.86 -15.92 0.76
N ILE A 14 2.22 -15.22 -0.32
CA ILE A 14 1.39 -14.20 -0.96
C ILE A 14 0.83 -14.76 -2.28
N PRO A 15 -0.42 -14.45 -2.67
CA PRO A 15 -0.97 -14.88 -3.95
C PRO A 15 -0.08 -14.45 -5.13
N GLY A 16 0.49 -15.43 -5.84
CA GLY A 16 1.30 -15.18 -7.04
C GLY A 16 0.48 -14.91 -8.30
N ASN A 17 -0.84 -15.06 -8.22
CA ASN A 17 -1.74 -14.98 -9.37
C ASN A 17 -3.01 -14.19 -9.01
N ASN A 18 -2.86 -12.88 -8.80
CA ASN A 18 -4.01 -11.98 -8.77
C ASN A 18 -4.13 -11.34 -10.15
N HIS A 19 -5.31 -11.50 -10.76
CA HIS A 19 -5.72 -10.69 -11.90
C HIS A 19 -5.49 -9.22 -11.53
N LEU A 20 -4.48 -8.62 -12.15
CA LEU A 20 -4.11 -7.23 -11.97
C LEU A 20 -5.36 -6.39 -12.22
N LEU A 21 -5.92 -5.84 -11.14
CA LEU A 21 -7.04 -4.89 -11.11
C LEU A 21 -8.07 -5.14 -12.20
N ASP A 22 -9.11 -5.93 -11.91
CA ASP A 22 -10.20 -6.32 -12.82
C ASP A 22 -10.53 -5.24 -13.87
N HIS A 23 -9.76 -5.25 -14.98
CA HIS A 23 -9.69 -4.12 -15.90
C HIS A 23 -10.82 -4.32 -16.89
N ASN A 24 -12.02 -3.97 -16.45
CA ASN A 24 -13.17 -3.94 -17.32
C ASN A 24 -13.00 -2.76 -18.30
N PRO A 25 -12.82 -2.99 -19.61
CA PRO A 25 -12.63 -1.93 -20.59
C PRO A 25 -13.85 -1.01 -20.73
N TYR A 26 -15.00 -1.40 -20.17
CA TYR A 26 -16.23 -0.61 -20.12
C TYR A 26 -16.38 0.20 -18.83
N ARG A 27 -15.47 0.05 -17.84
CA ARG A 27 -15.47 0.82 -16.60
C ARG A 27 -14.34 1.85 -16.62
N CYS A 28 -14.69 3.13 -16.56
CA CYS A 28 -13.71 4.18 -16.29
C CYS A 28 -13.34 4.13 -14.80
N GLN A 29 -12.12 3.73 -14.48
CA GLN A 29 -11.62 3.73 -13.11
C GLN A 29 -10.83 5.01 -12.84
N THR A 30 -11.19 5.73 -11.78
CA THR A 30 -10.49 6.95 -11.36
C THR A 30 -9.58 6.68 -10.17
N CYS A 31 -8.42 7.34 -10.14
CA CYS A 31 -7.41 7.14 -9.10
C CYS A 31 -6.99 8.47 -8.47
N ALA A 32 -7.00 8.55 -7.15
CA ALA A 32 -6.33 9.60 -6.38
C ALA A 32 -5.01 9.06 -5.83
N VAL A 33 -3.90 9.70 -6.18
CA VAL A 33 -2.58 9.42 -5.59
C VAL A 33 -2.26 10.50 -4.59
N VAL A 34 -2.20 10.13 -3.31
CA VAL A 34 -2.04 11.10 -2.21
C VAL A 34 -0.63 10.97 -1.64
N GLY A 35 0.19 11.99 -1.88
CA GLY A 35 1.49 12.14 -1.27
C GLY A 35 1.42 12.68 0.16
N ASN A 36 2.58 12.97 0.74
CA ASN A 36 2.72 13.32 2.16
C ASN A 36 3.12 14.79 2.39
N SER A 37 2.95 15.64 1.38
CA SER A 37 3.34 17.05 1.43
C SER A 37 2.45 17.83 2.41
N GLY A 38 3.05 18.77 3.14
CA GLY A 38 2.33 19.65 4.05
C GLY A 38 1.37 20.63 3.37
N ASN A 39 1.45 20.78 2.03
CA ASN A 39 0.54 21.62 1.27
C ASN A 39 -0.93 21.14 1.29
N LEU A 40 -1.17 19.88 1.69
CA LEU A 40 -2.51 19.33 1.85
C LEU A 40 -3.23 19.90 3.07
N LYS A 41 -2.52 20.48 4.04
CA LYS A 41 -3.14 21.03 5.26
C LYS A 41 -4.02 22.24 4.93
N GLY A 42 -5.29 22.19 5.32
CA GLY A 42 -6.29 23.21 5.02
C GLY A 42 -6.71 23.27 3.54
N SER A 43 -6.49 22.20 2.78
CA SER A 43 -6.85 22.12 1.36
C SER A 43 -8.31 21.72 1.14
N ASP A 44 -8.94 21.08 2.12
CA ASP A 44 -10.30 20.57 2.04
C ASP A 44 -10.55 19.57 0.88
N TYR A 45 -9.50 18.92 0.35
CA TYR A 45 -9.60 17.95 -0.75
C TYR A 45 -10.19 16.60 -0.34
N GLY A 46 -10.48 16.36 0.94
CA GLY A 46 -10.88 15.04 1.43
C GLY A 46 -12.06 14.40 0.68
N PRO A 47 -13.19 15.11 0.48
CA PRO A 47 -14.32 14.59 -0.28
C PRO A 47 -13.97 14.24 -1.74
N ASP A 48 -13.17 15.09 -2.40
CA ASP A 48 -12.77 14.88 -3.79
C ASP A 48 -11.84 13.66 -3.92
N ILE A 49 -10.89 13.50 -2.99
CA ILE A 49 -10.00 12.33 -2.92
C ILE A 49 -10.82 11.06 -2.73
N ASP A 50 -11.73 11.02 -1.75
CA ASP A 50 -12.51 9.83 -1.42
C ASP A 50 -13.52 9.45 -2.52
N GLY A 51 -13.87 10.40 -3.41
CA GLY A 51 -14.72 10.19 -4.57
C GLY A 51 -14.11 9.33 -5.69
N HIS A 52 -12.81 9.05 -5.67
CA HIS A 52 -12.14 8.24 -6.68
C HIS A 52 -12.36 6.74 -6.46
N ASP A 53 -12.38 5.91 -7.51
CA ASP A 53 -12.51 4.45 -7.38
C ASP A 53 -11.38 3.89 -6.50
N PHE A 54 -10.13 4.29 -6.80
CA PHE A 54 -8.94 3.95 -6.03
C PHE A 54 -8.32 5.16 -5.37
N VAL A 55 -7.92 4.98 -4.11
CA VAL A 55 -7.10 5.93 -3.36
C VAL A 55 -5.81 5.24 -2.95
N LEU A 56 -4.69 5.76 -3.44
CA LEU A 56 -3.35 5.22 -3.24
C LEU A 56 -2.57 6.14 -2.29
N ARG A 57 -2.04 5.55 -1.22
CA ARG A 57 -1.25 6.26 -0.18
C ARG A 57 0.09 5.58 0.03
N MET A 58 1.00 6.23 0.76
CA MET A 58 2.37 5.73 0.96
C MET A 58 2.95 6.13 2.31
N ASN A 59 3.89 5.33 2.80
CA ASN A 59 4.68 5.60 4.02
C ASN A 59 3.77 5.75 5.27
N HIS A 60 4.14 6.64 6.20
CA HIS A 60 3.51 6.75 7.53
C HIS A 60 2.41 7.82 7.64
N ALA A 61 2.00 8.47 6.55
CA ALA A 61 1.10 9.63 6.63
C ALA A 61 -0.31 9.27 7.14
N PRO A 62 -0.74 9.77 8.31
CA PRO A 62 -2.05 9.46 8.89
C PRO A 62 -3.20 10.12 8.10
N THR A 63 -4.33 9.43 8.02
CA THR A 63 -5.61 10.04 7.63
C THR A 63 -6.34 10.56 8.87
N ALA A 64 -6.22 9.86 10.01
CA ALA A 64 -6.86 10.21 11.26
C ALA A 64 -6.56 11.65 11.69
N ARG A 65 -7.62 12.45 11.92
CA ARG A 65 -7.61 13.90 12.23
C ARG A 65 -7.25 14.84 11.06
N TYR A 66 -7.04 14.31 9.86
CA TYR A 66 -6.76 15.07 8.65
C TYR A 66 -7.77 14.76 7.53
N GLU A 67 -8.85 14.05 7.84
CA GLU A 67 -9.80 13.50 6.85
C GLU A 67 -10.43 14.59 5.99
N LYS A 68 -10.64 15.79 6.54
CA LYS A 68 -11.14 16.95 5.79
C LYS A 68 -10.22 17.31 4.62
N ASP A 69 -8.92 17.20 4.83
CA ASP A 69 -7.88 17.58 3.88
C ASP A 69 -7.47 16.42 2.96
N VAL A 70 -7.34 15.21 3.51
CA VAL A 70 -6.72 14.09 2.81
C VAL A 70 -7.65 12.91 2.56
N GLY A 71 -8.89 12.97 3.04
CA GLY A 71 -9.86 11.88 2.96
C GLY A 71 -9.58 10.76 3.96
N ASN A 72 -10.51 9.82 4.07
CA ASN A 72 -10.38 8.63 4.92
C ASN A 72 -10.22 7.34 4.12
N LYS A 73 -10.61 7.32 2.84
CA LYS A 73 -10.52 6.14 1.98
C LYS A 73 -9.06 5.80 1.68
N THR A 74 -8.72 4.52 1.76
CA THR A 74 -7.46 3.97 1.27
C THR A 74 -7.76 2.61 0.66
N THR A 75 -7.37 2.41 -0.60
CA THR A 75 -7.56 1.14 -1.31
C THR A 75 -6.24 0.40 -1.48
N HIS A 76 -5.16 1.16 -1.71
CA HIS A 76 -3.82 0.65 -1.90
C HIS A 76 -2.85 1.49 -1.07
N HIS A 77 -1.92 0.83 -0.39
CA HIS A 77 -0.90 1.52 0.40
C HIS A 77 0.48 0.98 0.07
N PHE A 78 1.35 1.86 -0.44
CA PHE A 78 2.73 1.54 -0.77
C PHE A 78 3.57 1.47 0.50
N VAL A 79 4.30 0.37 0.67
CA VAL A 79 5.12 0.10 1.85
C VAL A 79 6.47 -0.49 1.46
N TYR A 80 7.42 -0.32 2.36
CA TYR A 80 8.69 -1.05 2.42
C TYR A 80 9.02 -1.25 3.91
N PRO A 81 9.91 -2.19 4.29
CA PRO A 81 10.09 -2.58 5.69
C PRO A 81 10.37 -1.42 6.65
N GLU A 82 11.16 -0.44 6.21
CA GLU A 82 11.51 0.75 6.99
C GLU A 82 10.43 1.84 6.99
N SER A 83 9.36 1.66 6.20
CA SER A 83 8.25 2.61 6.13
C SER A 83 6.89 1.90 6.03
N VAL A 84 6.56 1.14 7.08
CA VAL A 84 5.31 0.41 7.22
C VAL A 84 4.55 0.83 8.48
N ARG A 85 3.23 0.77 8.41
CA ARG A 85 2.31 0.95 9.53
C ARG A 85 1.16 -0.04 9.41
N ASP A 86 0.38 -0.18 10.47
CA ASP A 86 -0.86 -0.94 10.44
C ASP A 86 -1.83 -0.35 9.40
N LEU A 87 -2.35 -1.22 8.54
CA LEU A 87 -3.29 -0.86 7.47
C LEU A 87 -4.71 -1.28 7.87
N GLN A 88 -5.72 -0.58 7.34
CA GLN A 88 -7.12 -0.95 7.54
C GLN A 88 -7.43 -2.26 6.81
N ASP A 89 -8.34 -3.09 7.36
CA ASP A 89 -8.64 -4.46 6.91
C ASP A 89 -8.92 -4.64 5.40
N ASN A 90 -9.42 -3.60 4.72
CA ASN A 90 -9.74 -3.61 3.28
C ASN A 90 -8.71 -2.89 2.40
N THR A 91 -7.48 -2.71 2.89
CA THR A 91 -6.39 -2.05 2.15
C THR A 91 -5.47 -3.09 1.52
N SER A 92 -5.26 -2.99 0.20
CA SER A 92 -4.23 -3.78 -0.48
C SER A 92 -2.85 -3.21 -0.19
N MET A 93 -1.98 -4.01 0.42
CA MET A 93 -0.59 -3.65 0.65
C MET A 93 0.22 -3.80 -0.64
N VAL A 94 0.89 -2.74 -1.09
CA VAL A 94 1.77 -2.77 -2.26
C VAL A 94 3.23 -2.66 -1.80
N LEU A 95 3.92 -3.80 -1.76
CA LEU A 95 5.33 -3.86 -1.36
C LEU A 95 6.23 -3.30 -2.46
N ILE A 96 7.11 -2.36 -2.10
CA ILE A 96 8.18 -1.85 -2.95
C ILE A 96 9.52 -2.40 -2.45
N PRO A 97 10.05 -3.48 -3.05
CA PRO A 97 11.32 -4.07 -2.62
C PRO A 97 12.51 -3.28 -3.19
N PHE A 98 13.36 -2.75 -2.31
CA PHE A 98 14.62 -2.08 -2.66
C PHE A 98 15.84 -3.01 -2.52
N LYS A 99 15.70 -4.10 -1.75
CA LYS A 99 16.72 -5.14 -1.56
C LYS A 99 16.08 -6.52 -1.36
N THR A 100 16.84 -7.59 -1.62
CA THR A 100 16.38 -8.98 -1.42
C THR A 100 15.88 -9.24 0.01
N LEU A 101 16.41 -8.53 0.99
CA LEU A 101 15.97 -8.61 2.38
C LEU A 101 14.51 -8.15 2.57
N ASP A 102 14.00 -7.24 1.75
CA ASP A 102 12.62 -6.76 1.85
C ASP A 102 11.60 -7.85 1.48
N LEU A 103 11.97 -8.73 0.54
CA LEU A 103 11.16 -9.91 0.18
C LEU A 103 11.15 -10.96 1.30
N GLN A 104 12.26 -11.10 2.02
CA GLN A 104 12.33 -11.99 3.19
C GLN A 104 11.56 -11.43 4.37
N TRP A 105 11.63 -10.11 4.56
CA TRP A 105 10.89 -9.41 5.58
C TRP A 105 9.39 -9.66 5.43
N ILE A 106 8.83 -9.58 4.21
CA ILE A 106 7.39 -9.78 4.06
C ILE A 106 6.95 -11.21 4.36
N VAL A 107 7.77 -12.21 4.02
CA VAL A 107 7.54 -13.61 4.41
C VAL A 107 7.51 -13.73 5.93
N SER A 108 8.49 -13.15 6.63
CA SER A 108 8.56 -13.19 8.09
C SER A 108 7.39 -12.44 8.73
N ALA A 109 7.09 -11.22 8.28
CA ALA A 109 6.04 -10.37 8.82
C ALA A 109 4.65 -11.04 8.72
N LEU A 110 4.39 -11.80 7.66
CA LEU A 110 3.11 -12.50 7.44
C LEU A 110 3.05 -13.90 8.06
N THR A 111 4.16 -14.44 8.57
CA THR A 111 4.21 -15.82 9.11
C THR A 111 4.74 -15.90 10.54
N THR A 112 6.03 -15.63 10.74
CA THR A 112 6.73 -15.87 12.01
C THR A 112 6.86 -14.63 12.89
N GLY A 113 6.57 -13.44 12.37
CA GLY A 113 6.68 -12.17 13.09
C GLY A 113 8.11 -11.78 13.50
N THR A 114 9.13 -12.38 12.90
CA THR A 114 10.54 -12.17 13.29
C THR A 114 11.16 -11.05 12.46
N ILE A 115 11.16 -9.82 12.98
CA ILE A 115 11.72 -8.66 12.29
C ILE A 115 13.20 -8.52 12.71
N ASN A 116 14.11 -9.09 11.91
CA ASN A 116 15.53 -8.80 12.02
C ASN A 116 15.87 -7.75 10.97
N LEU A 117 15.85 -6.47 11.38
CA LEU A 117 16.37 -5.35 10.59
C LEU A 117 17.91 -5.29 10.72
#